data_AF-D6PBZ1-F1
#
_entry.id   AF-D6PBZ1-F1
#
_cell.length_a   1.000
_cell.length_b   1.000
_cell.length_c   1.000
_cell.angle_alpha   90.00
_cell.angle_beta   90.00
_cell.angle_gamma   90.00
#
_symmetry.space_group_name_H-M   'P 1'
#
loop_
_entity.id
_entity.type
_entity.pdbx_description
1 polymer ?
#
loop_
_entity_poly.entity_id
_entity_poly.type
_entity_poly.pdbx_seq_one_letter_code
_entity_poly.pdbx_strand_id
1 'polypeptide(L)'
;MIENVVGTFPLPLGFAPNFQINDKDYIVPMAVEEPSVVAAATHMAKGARKMGGISASSDEPVMIGQIQLVNLKDPFKAKEDILNKKDEIVKLANEQDPILVKFGGGCKGIEVRVLDSQTGPMVITHLLVDCRDAMGANAVNTMAEAVAPRLETITGGRVYLRIISNLAIYRKTKATAIWPAEFLGGEEIVDGIIEALRLLALIHSV
;
A
#
# COMPACT_ATOMS: atom_id res chain seq x y z
N MET A 1 -15.81 -17.10 -1.08
CA MET A 1 -14.40 -16.69 -1.01
C MET A 1 -13.78 -16.68 -2.39
N ILE A 2 -13.90 -17.78 -3.15
CA ILE A 2 -13.48 -17.89 -4.55
C ILE A 2 -14.43 -18.85 -5.30
N GLU A 3 -14.34 -18.91 -6.62
CA GLU A 3 -15.13 -19.79 -7.49
C GLU A 3 -14.53 -21.21 -7.62
N ASN A 4 -15.32 -22.18 -8.11
CA ASN A 4 -14.89 -23.56 -8.43
C ASN A 4 -14.25 -24.36 -7.27
N VAL A 5 -14.79 -24.22 -6.06
CA VAL A 5 -14.26 -24.89 -4.85
C VAL A 5 -14.61 -26.39 -4.83
N VAL A 6 -13.58 -27.24 -4.70
CA VAL A 6 -13.71 -28.71 -4.55
C VAL A 6 -13.20 -29.24 -3.21
N GLY A 7 -12.58 -28.38 -2.40
CA GLY A 7 -12.00 -28.75 -1.11
C GLY A 7 -11.27 -27.58 -0.46
N THR A 8 -10.49 -27.88 0.57
CA THR A 8 -9.70 -26.91 1.34
C THR A 8 -8.23 -27.32 1.38
N PHE A 9 -7.33 -26.34 1.41
CA PHE A 9 -5.88 -26.58 1.53
C PHE A 9 -5.40 -26.09 2.91
N PRO A 10 -5.09 -26.99 3.87
CA PRO A 10 -4.61 -26.58 5.17
C PRO A 10 -3.15 -26.13 5.12
N LEU A 11 -2.83 -25.07 5.86
CA LEU A 11 -1.46 -24.59 6.09
C LEU A 11 -1.18 -24.60 7.60
N PRO A 12 0.03 -24.94 8.07
CA PRO A 12 0.36 -24.86 9.49
C PRO A 12 0.13 -23.45 10.03
N LEU A 13 -0.50 -23.35 11.20
CA LEU A 13 -0.74 -22.09 11.91
C LEU A 13 0.05 -22.10 13.22
N GLY A 14 1.07 -21.25 13.29
CA GLY A 14 1.89 -21.03 14.48
C GLY A 14 1.61 -19.70 15.16
N PHE A 15 2.12 -19.55 16.38
CA PHE A 15 2.12 -18.28 17.11
C PHE A 15 3.55 -17.86 17.41
N ALA A 16 3.90 -16.62 17.06
CA ALA A 16 5.16 -15.99 17.41
C ALA A 16 4.95 -15.03 18.59
N PRO A 17 5.28 -15.43 19.83
CA PRO A 17 5.22 -14.54 20.99
C PRO A 17 6.40 -13.56 21.03
N ASN A 18 6.48 -12.78 22.12
CA ASN A 18 7.54 -11.82 22.45
C ASN A 18 7.53 -10.49 21.67
N PHE A 19 6.68 -10.31 20.67
CA PHE A 19 6.57 -9.02 19.99
C PHE A 19 6.07 -7.95 20.95
N GLN A 20 6.89 -6.93 21.18
CA GLN A 20 6.50 -5.69 21.83
C GLN A 20 6.56 -4.60 20.76
N ILE A 21 5.43 -3.98 20.43
CA ILE A 21 5.34 -2.94 19.41
C ILE A 21 4.74 -1.70 20.06
N ASN A 22 5.46 -0.58 20.04
CA ASN A 22 5.05 0.67 20.71
C ASN A 22 4.58 0.42 22.15
N ASP A 23 5.42 -0.25 22.94
CA ASP A 23 5.21 -0.61 24.35
C ASP A 23 4.03 -1.55 24.63
N LYS A 24 3.43 -2.15 23.59
CA LYS A 24 2.32 -3.12 23.73
C LYS A 24 2.76 -4.51 23.30
N ASP A 25 2.38 -5.50 24.11
CA ASP A 25 2.68 -6.90 23.83
C ASP A 25 1.67 -7.53 22.87
N TYR A 26 2.19 -8.28 21.90
CA TYR A 26 1.44 -8.98 20.88
C TYR A 26 1.91 -10.43 20.76
N ILE A 27 0.96 -11.32 20.47
CA ILE A 27 1.22 -12.66 19.96
C ILE A 27 0.82 -12.64 18.49
N VAL A 28 1.79 -12.88 17.59
CA VAL A 28 1.57 -12.77 16.15
C VAL A 28 1.23 -14.14 15.57
N PRO A 29 0.01 -14.36 15.02
CA PRO A 29 -0.31 -15.58 14.30
C PRO A 29 0.41 -15.61 12.95
N MET A 30 0.97 -16.75 12.57
CA MET A 30 1.70 -16.94 11.32
C MET A 30 1.24 -18.23 10.64
N ALA A 31 0.70 -18.12 9.43
CA ALA A 31 0.36 -19.27 8.59
C ALA A 31 1.48 -19.47 7.55
N VAL A 32 2.32 -20.49 7.72
CA VAL A 32 3.53 -20.72 6.90
C VAL A 32 3.93 -22.19 6.93
N GLU A 33 4.42 -22.72 5.82
CA GLU A 33 4.91 -24.10 5.67
C GLU A 33 6.39 -24.26 6.01
N GLU A 34 7.17 -23.18 5.89
CA GLU A 34 8.61 -23.21 6.03
C GLU A 34 9.05 -23.41 7.50
N PRO A 35 9.91 -24.41 7.78
CA PRO A 35 10.43 -24.61 9.13
C PRO A 35 11.30 -23.42 9.56
N SER A 36 11.50 -23.29 10.87
CA SER A 36 12.33 -22.24 11.50
C SER A 36 11.82 -20.79 11.41
N VAL A 37 10.93 -20.43 10.47
CA VAL A 37 10.42 -19.05 10.32
C VAL A 37 9.80 -18.52 11.61
N VAL A 38 8.85 -19.25 12.20
CA VAL A 38 8.18 -18.85 13.45
C VAL A 38 9.17 -18.80 14.61
N ALA A 39 10.12 -19.74 14.68
CA ALA A 39 11.12 -19.81 15.73
C ALA A 39 12.11 -18.63 15.66
N ALA A 40 12.59 -18.29 14.46
CA ALA A 40 13.49 -17.16 14.22
C ALA A 40 12.81 -15.83 14.53
N ALA A 41 11.58 -15.62 14.06
CA ALA A 41 10.79 -14.43 14.37
C ALA A 41 10.60 -14.24 15.88
N THR A 42 10.23 -15.33 16.58
CA THR A 42 10.06 -15.34 18.04
C THR A 42 11.36 -15.05 18.80
N HIS A 43 12.48 -15.62 18.33
CA HIS A 43 13.80 -15.40 18.93
C HIS A 43 14.23 -13.95 18.77
N MET A 44 14.14 -13.39 17.56
CA MET A 44 14.52 -12.01 17.30
C MET A 44 13.62 -11.02 18.06
N ALA A 45 12.31 -11.25 18.10
CA ALA A 45 11.41 -10.41 18.90
C ALA A 45 11.82 -10.40 20.38
N LYS A 46 12.18 -11.55 20.97
CA LYS A 46 12.68 -11.65 22.36
C LYS A 46 13.93 -10.81 22.60
N GLY A 47 14.87 -10.80 21.65
CA GLY A 47 16.09 -10.00 21.74
C GLY A 47 15.82 -8.50 21.79
N ALA A 48 14.92 -8.02 20.93
CA ALA A 48 14.56 -6.60 20.84
C ALA A 48 13.88 -6.07 22.11
N ARG A 49 13.15 -6.92 22.85
CA ARG A 49 12.46 -6.51 24.09
C ARG A 49 13.39 -5.89 25.13
N LYS A 50 14.64 -6.35 25.21
CA LYS A 50 15.63 -5.79 26.16
C LYS A 50 15.92 -4.31 25.90
N MET A 51 15.68 -3.84 24.68
CA MET A 51 15.89 -2.46 24.24
C MET A 51 14.57 -1.72 23.99
N GLY A 52 13.43 -2.22 24.51
CA GLY A 52 12.11 -1.59 24.35
C GLY A 52 11.28 -2.14 23.19
N GLY A 53 11.74 -3.20 22.51
CA GLY A 53 10.98 -3.85 21.44
C GLY A 53 11.09 -3.12 20.10
N ILE A 54 9.98 -3.09 19.37
CA ILE A 54 9.85 -2.50 18.04
C ILE A 54 9.11 -1.17 18.18
N SER A 55 9.71 -0.10 17.66
CA SER A 55 9.02 1.17 17.42
C SER A 55 8.47 1.17 16.00
N ALA A 56 7.18 1.47 15.84
CA ALA A 56 6.51 1.46 14.56
C ALA A 56 5.62 2.68 14.34
N SER A 57 5.60 3.18 13.11
CA SER A 57 4.69 4.24 12.67
C SER A 57 4.18 3.96 11.26
N SER A 58 3.00 4.49 10.95
CA SER A 58 2.35 4.30 9.66
C SER A 58 1.86 5.63 9.12
N ASP A 59 1.92 5.78 7.80
CA ASP A 59 1.24 6.86 7.09
C ASP A 59 -0.29 6.70 7.24
N GLU A 60 -1.05 7.72 6.81
CA GLU A 60 -2.50 7.58 6.67
C GLU A 60 -2.86 6.42 5.71
N PRO A 61 -4.01 5.75 5.87
CA PRO A 61 -4.37 4.59 5.05
C PRO A 61 -4.89 4.98 3.65
N VAL A 62 -4.11 5.79 2.93
CA VAL A 62 -4.47 6.35 1.62
C VAL A 62 -4.05 5.40 0.50
N MET A 63 -5.02 4.89 -0.24
CA MET A 63 -4.83 4.10 -1.45
C MET A 63 -4.99 4.95 -2.70
N ILE A 64 -4.40 4.49 -3.81
CA ILE A 64 -4.45 5.17 -5.11
C ILE A 64 -5.41 4.43 -6.03
N GLY A 65 -6.47 5.10 -6.50
CA GLY A 65 -7.28 4.64 -7.62
C GLY A 65 -6.82 5.26 -8.93
N GLN A 66 -6.49 4.46 -9.94
CA GLN A 66 -6.00 4.94 -11.23
C GLN A 66 -7.10 4.91 -12.28
N ILE A 67 -7.32 6.04 -12.95
CA ILE A 67 -8.18 6.17 -14.12
C ILE A 67 -7.33 6.57 -15.32
N GLN A 68 -7.31 5.72 -16.34
CA GLN A 68 -6.53 5.92 -17.56
C GLN A 68 -7.40 6.55 -18.65
N LEU A 69 -6.99 7.73 -19.12
CA LEU A 69 -7.56 8.41 -20.29
C LEU A 69 -6.59 8.36 -21.48
N VAL A 70 -7.14 8.06 -22.65
CA VAL A 70 -6.43 8.07 -23.93
C VAL A 70 -7.26 8.78 -25.01
N ASN A 71 -6.74 8.85 -26.24
CA ASN A 71 -7.39 9.50 -27.39
C ASN A 71 -7.71 10.99 -27.13
N LEU A 72 -6.80 11.68 -26.44
CA LEU A 72 -6.93 13.09 -26.11
C LEU A 72 -6.29 13.95 -27.20
N LYS A 73 -6.98 15.01 -27.63
CA LYS A 73 -6.43 15.99 -28.58
C LYS A 73 -5.28 16.79 -27.97
N ASP A 74 -5.42 17.15 -26.69
CA ASP A 74 -4.44 17.90 -25.91
C ASP A 74 -4.39 17.33 -24.47
N PRO A 75 -3.43 16.43 -24.17
CA PRO A 75 -3.29 15.81 -22.85
C PRO A 75 -2.99 16.79 -21.72
N PHE A 76 -2.24 17.86 -21.99
CA PHE A 76 -1.86 18.83 -20.97
C PHE A 76 -3.04 19.72 -20.61
N LYS A 77 -3.80 20.19 -21.61
CA LYS A 77 -5.06 20.88 -21.37
C LYS A 77 -6.07 19.99 -20.64
N ALA A 78 -6.19 18.72 -21.04
CA ALA A 78 -7.06 17.76 -20.34
C ALA A 78 -6.68 17.60 -18.86
N LYS A 79 -5.37 17.56 -18.55
CA LYS A 79 -4.88 17.57 -17.17
C LYS A 79 -5.34 18.83 -16.42
N GLU A 80 -5.19 20.02 -17.01
CA GLU A 80 -5.64 21.27 -16.39
C GLU A 80 -7.15 21.30 -16.16
N ASP A 81 -7.94 20.88 -17.15
CA ASP A 81 -9.40 20.82 -17.07
C ASP A 81 -9.89 19.88 -15.95
N ILE A 82 -9.20 18.76 -15.73
CA ILE A 82 -9.47 17.83 -14.62
C ILE A 82 -9.13 18.49 -13.28
N LEU A 83 -7.94 19.11 -13.17
CA LEU A 83 -7.50 19.75 -11.92
C LEU A 83 -8.40 20.92 -11.53
N ASN A 84 -8.89 21.69 -12.50
CA ASN A 84 -9.85 22.79 -12.29
C ASN A 84 -11.21 22.30 -11.76
N LYS A 85 -11.54 21.02 -11.94
CA LYS A 85 -12.76 20.37 -11.44
C LYS A 85 -12.50 19.37 -10.32
N LYS A 86 -11.35 19.48 -9.64
CA LYS A 86 -10.95 18.58 -8.56
C LYS A 86 -12.04 18.39 -7.51
N ASP A 87 -12.64 19.47 -7.01
CA ASP A 87 -13.64 19.37 -5.93
C ASP A 87 -14.91 18.65 -6.38
N GLU A 88 -15.31 18.86 -7.64
CA GLU A 88 -16.42 18.14 -8.25
C GLU A 88 -16.14 16.63 -8.33
N ILE A 89 -14.94 16.26 -8.78
CA ILE A 89 -14.50 14.87 -8.92
C ILE A 89 -14.41 14.19 -7.54
N VAL A 90 -13.82 14.86 -6.55
CA VAL A 90 -13.70 14.35 -5.18
C VAL A 90 -15.08 14.14 -4.58
N LYS A 91 -16.01 15.08 -4.79
CA LYS A 91 -17.40 14.95 -4.33
C LYS A 91 -18.08 13.73 -4.95
N LEU A 92 -17.99 13.58 -6.28
CA LEU A 92 -18.60 12.45 -7.01
C LEU A 92 -18.05 11.10 -6.54
N ALA A 93 -16.75 11.01 -6.27
CA ALA A 93 -16.14 9.82 -5.68
C ALA A 93 -16.71 9.53 -4.29
N ASN A 94 -16.81 10.54 -3.43
CA ASN A 94 -17.29 10.40 -2.06
C ASN A 94 -18.79 10.06 -1.95
N GLU A 95 -19.59 10.38 -2.97
CA GLU A 95 -21.00 9.96 -3.05
C GLU A 95 -21.15 8.43 -3.18
N GLN A 96 -20.12 7.71 -3.61
CA GLN A 96 -20.19 6.25 -3.80
C GLN A 96 -20.08 5.45 -2.50
N ASP A 97 -19.45 6.01 -1.47
CA ASP A 97 -19.34 5.36 -0.16
C ASP A 97 -19.59 6.34 1.00
N PRO A 98 -20.87 6.68 1.26
CA PRO A 98 -21.25 7.58 2.34
C PRO A 98 -20.85 7.05 3.72
N ILE A 99 -20.71 5.72 3.87
CA ILE A 99 -20.33 5.09 5.14
C ILE A 99 -18.86 5.36 5.42
N LEU A 100 -17.98 5.11 4.44
CA LEU A 100 -16.55 5.41 4.57
C LEU A 100 -16.31 6.89 4.87
N VAL A 101 -17.03 7.79 4.18
CA VAL A 101 -16.98 9.24 4.43
C VAL A 101 -17.46 9.59 5.84
N LYS A 102 -18.55 8.96 6.31
CA LYS A 102 -19.07 9.14 7.68
C LYS A 102 -18.02 8.78 8.75
N PHE A 103 -17.18 7.78 8.50
CA PHE A 103 -16.09 7.39 9.41
C PHE A 103 -14.78 8.16 9.18
N GLY A 104 -14.85 9.27 8.43
CA GLY A 104 -13.72 10.18 8.19
C GLY A 104 -12.82 9.76 7.03
N GLY A 105 -13.13 8.67 6.32
CA GLY A 105 -12.39 8.22 5.14
C GLY A 105 -12.75 8.98 3.87
N GLY A 106 -12.68 8.27 2.74
CA GLY A 106 -13.10 8.75 1.42
C GLY A 106 -11.96 9.37 0.59
N CYS A 107 -12.30 9.78 -0.62
CA CYS A 107 -11.42 10.51 -1.51
C CYS A 107 -11.02 11.86 -0.88
N LYS A 108 -9.72 12.04 -0.64
CA LYS A 108 -9.09 13.24 -0.07
C LYS A 108 -8.62 14.21 -1.15
N GLY A 109 -8.44 13.73 -2.37
CA GLY A 109 -7.93 14.53 -3.46
C GLY A 109 -7.66 13.72 -4.71
N ILE A 110 -7.14 14.41 -5.72
CA ILE A 110 -6.70 13.79 -6.96
C ILE A 110 -5.31 14.31 -7.34
N GLU A 111 -4.58 13.48 -8.08
CA GLU A 111 -3.35 13.84 -8.78
C GLU A 111 -3.51 13.49 -10.26
N VAL A 112 -2.93 14.28 -11.16
CA VAL A 112 -3.08 14.06 -12.60
C VAL A 112 -1.73 14.17 -13.29
N ARG A 113 -1.38 13.13 -14.05
CA ARG A 113 -0.09 13.01 -14.74
C ARG A 113 -0.32 12.77 -16.23
N VAL A 114 0.49 13.41 -17.06
CA VAL A 114 0.61 13.09 -18.48
C VAL A 114 1.80 12.17 -18.63
N LEU A 115 1.62 11.04 -19.29
CA LEU A 115 2.69 10.06 -19.55
C LEU A 115 2.74 9.76 -21.03
N ASP A 116 3.93 9.80 -21.61
CA ASP A 116 4.15 9.33 -22.97
C ASP A 116 4.15 7.80 -23.00
N SER A 117 3.59 7.23 -24.07
CA SER A 117 3.57 5.80 -24.30
C SER A 117 3.77 5.48 -25.78
N GLN A 118 4.04 4.21 -26.09
CA GLN A 118 4.21 3.75 -27.48
C GLN A 118 2.94 3.94 -28.33
N THR A 119 1.75 4.01 -27.71
CA THR A 119 0.48 4.22 -28.40
C THR A 119 0.00 5.68 -28.34
N GLY A 120 0.87 6.60 -27.92
CA GLY A 120 0.56 8.02 -27.76
C GLY A 120 0.46 8.45 -26.29
N PRO A 121 0.31 9.75 -26.03
CA PRO A 121 0.26 10.29 -24.67
C PRO A 121 -1.04 9.87 -23.95
N MET A 122 -0.92 9.62 -22.65
CA MET A 122 -2.00 9.23 -21.76
C MET A 122 -2.14 10.23 -20.62
N VAL A 123 -3.36 10.45 -20.15
CA VAL A 123 -3.61 11.17 -18.89
C VAL A 123 -4.04 10.17 -17.83
N ILE A 124 -3.27 10.09 -16.75
CA ILE A 124 -3.56 9.23 -15.61
C ILE A 124 -4.05 10.10 -14.46
N THR A 125 -5.32 9.91 -14.09
CA THR A 125 -5.90 10.54 -12.90
C THR A 125 -5.84 9.56 -11.74
N HIS A 126 -5.22 9.97 -10.65
CA HIS A 126 -5.16 9.25 -9.39
C HIS A 126 -6.20 9.82 -8.44
N LEU A 127 -7.08 8.98 -7.89
CA LEU A 127 -7.90 9.29 -6.73
C LEU A 127 -7.11 8.88 -5.47
N LEU A 128 -6.94 9.79 -4.52
CA LEU A 128 -6.29 9.52 -3.24
C LEU A 128 -7.38 9.23 -2.21
N VAL A 129 -7.55 7.96 -1.83
CA VAL A 129 -8.70 7.50 -1.02
C VAL A 129 -8.23 6.97 0.32
N ASP A 130 -8.63 7.65 1.39
CA ASP A 130 -8.47 7.15 2.77
C ASP A 130 -9.46 6.01 3.01
N CYS A 131 -8.93 4.81 3.14
CA CYS A 131 -9.70 3.57 3.26
C CYS A 131 -9.96 3.15 4.70
N ARG A 132 -9.53 3.96 5.69
CA ARG A 132 -9.62 3.61 7.12
C ARG A 132 -9.07 2.19 7.37
N ASP A 133 -9.86 1.34 8.01
CA ASP A 133 -9.45 -0.02 8.37
C ASP A 133 -9.52 -1.02 7.20
N ALA A 134 -10.09 -0.63 6.05
CA ALA A 134 -10.19 -1.50 4.89
C ALA A 134 -8.89 -1.51 4.07
N MET A 135 -8.64 -2.62 3.36
CA MET A 135 -7.61 -2.67 2.32
C MET A 135 -7.89 -1.63 1.22
N GLY A 136 -9.16 -1.45 0.85
CA GLY A 136 -9.60 -0.37 -0.04
C GLY A 136 -9.84 -0.74 -1.50
N ALA A 137 -9.52 -1.97 -1.94
CA ALA A 137 -9.63 -2.37 -3.35
C ALA A 137 -11.03 -2.11 -3.94
N ASN A 138 -12.08 -2.61 -3.30
CA ASN A 138 -13.46 -2.44 -3.80
C ASN A 138 -13.89 -0.97 -3.75
N ALA A 139 -13.69 -0.28 -2.62
CA ALA A 139 -14.07 1.12 -2.47
C ALA A 139 -13.40 2.02 -3.52
N VAL A 140 -12.09 1.86 -3.70
CA VAL A 140 -11.30 2.62 -4.69
C VAL A 140 -11.76 2.34 -6.12
N ASN A 141 -12.00 1.08 -6.49
CA ASN A 141 -12.46 0.72 -7.82
C ASN A 141 -13.85 1.29 -8.10
N THR A 142 -14.79 1.18 -7.15
CA THR A 142 -16.13 1.75 -7.29
C THR A 142 -16.09 3.27 -7.46
N MET A 143 -15.25 3.97 -6.68
CA MET A 143 -15.04 5.42 -6.87
C MET A 143 -14.44 5.75 -8.24
N ALA A 144 -13.46 4.97 -8.70
CA ALA A 144 -12.84 5.17 -10.01
C ALA A 144 -13.82 4.92 -11.17
N GLU A 145 -14.67 3.90 -11.06
CA GLU A 145 -15.74 3.60 -12.01
C GLU A 145 -16.77 4.72 -12.09
N ALA A 146 -17.20 5.27 -10.95
CA ALA A 146 -18.16 6.36 -10.90
C ALA A 146 -17.61 7.69 -11.47
N VAL A 147 -16.33 7.98 -11.23
CA VAL A 147 -15.67 9.20 -11.72
C VAL A 147 -15.37 9.13 -13.22
N ALA A 148 -15.13 7.95 -13.78
CA ALA A 148 -14.67 7.78 -15.16
C ALA A 148 -15.56 8.46 -16.24
N PRO A 149 -16.90 8.31 -16.27
CA PRO A 149 -17.75 8.98 -17.26
C PRO A 149 -17.64 10.50 -17.19
N ARG A 150 -17.44 11.04 -15.98
CA ARG A 150 -17.27 12.48 -15.79
C ARG A 150 -15.95 12.96 -16.37
N LEU A 151 -14.87 12.20 -16.22
CA LEU A 151 -13.58 12.52 -16.83
C LEU A 151 -13.63 12.46 -18.37
N GLU A 152 -14.35 11.50 -18.96
CA GLU A 152 -14.59 11.48 -20.41
C GLU A 152 -15.34 12.74 -20.87
N THR A 153 -16.36 13.16 -20.11
CA THR A 153 -17.12 14.39 -20.41
C THR A 153 -16.27 15.67 -20.30
N ILE A 154 -15.36 15.73 -19.33
CA ILE A 154 -14.48 16.89 -19.13
C ILE A 154 -13.45 17.00 -20.27
N THR A 155 -12.89 15.87 -20.70
CA THR A 155 -11.70 15.85 -21.55
C THR A 155 -11.98 15.51 -23.01
N GLY A 156 -13.13 14.92 -23.30
CA GLY A 156 -13.44 14.31 -24.61
C GLY A 156 -12.60 13.06 -24.93
N GLY A 157 -11.81 12.56 -23.98
CA GLY A 157 -11.01 11.34 -24.11
C GLY A 157 -11.81 10.07 -23.85
N ARG A 158 -11.12 8.93 -23.93
CA ARG A 158 -11.67 7.60 -23.66
C ARG A 158 -11.04 7.00 -22.41
N VAL A 159 -11.85 6.49 -21.48
CA VAL A 159 -11.38 5.72 -20.33
C VAL A 159 -11.31 4.23 -20.65
N TYR A 160 -10.22 3.58 -20.24
CA TYR A 160 -10.08 2.13 -20.27
C TYR A 160 -9.95 1.53 -18.87
N LEU A 161 -8.80 1.74 -18.21
CA LEU A 161 -8.56 1.20 -16.88
C LEU A 161 -9.10 2.11 -15.77
N ARG A 162 -9.75 1.49 -14.78
CA ARG A 162 -10.23 2.06 -13.52
C ARG A 162 -9.88 1.07 -12.43
N ILE A 163 -8.70 1.24 -11.82
CA ILE A 163 -8.12 0.17 -11.01
C ILE A 163 -7.24 0.73 -9.90
N ILE A 164 -7.32 0.13 -8.72
CA ILE A 164 -6.41 0.42 -7.61
C ILE A 164 -4.95 0.16 -8.00
N SER A 165 -4.04 0.99 -7.50
CA SER A 165 -2.60 0.74 -7.58
C SER A 165 -2.14 -0.06 -6.37
N ASN A 166 -1.48 -1.19 -6.61
CA ASN A 166 -0.78 -1.93 -5.56
C ASN A 166 0.53 -1.24 -5.13
N LEU A 167 1.01 -0.27 -5.90
CA LEU A 167 2.15 0.59 -5.53
C LEU A 167 1.68 1.65 -4.52
N ALA A 168 1.42 1.22 -3.28
CA ALA A 168 0.79 2.00 -2.22
C ALA A 168 1.76 2.98 -1.51
N ILE A 169 2.32 3.93 -2.25
CA ILE A 169 3.37 4.86 -1.76
C ILE A 169 2.91 5.82 -0.66
N TYR A 170 1.60 6.03 -0.52
CA TYR A 170 0.96 6.87 0.51
C TYR A 170 0.49 6.08 1.74
N ARG A 171 0.71 4.76 1.78
CA ARG A 171 0.28 3.88 2.87
C ARG A 171 1.44 3.02 3.38
N LYS A 172 2.57 3.64 3.73
CA LYS A 172 3.75 2.92 4.20
C LYS A 172 3.73 2.75 5.71
N THR A 173 4.40 1.70 6.18
CA THR A 173 4.69 1.49 7.60
C THR A 173 6.20 1.37 7.77
N LYS A 174 6.73 1.97 8.82
CA LYS A 174 8.14 1.90 9.22
C LYS A 174 8.22 1.24 10.57
N ALA A 175 9.19 0.34 10.74
CA ALA A 175 9.49 -0.31 12.00
C ALA A 175 10.99 -0.26 12.25
N THR A 176 11.38 0.02 13.48
CA THR A 176 12.77 0.03 13.95
C THR A 176 12.87 -0.75 15.26
N ALA A 177 13.99 -1.42 15.46
CA ALA A 177 14.29 -2.15 16.68
C ALA A 177 15.80 -2.17 16.90
N ILE A 178 16.19 -2.37 18.16
CA ILE A 178 17.59 -2.42 18.56
C ILE A 178 17.81 -3.75 19.26
N TRP A 179 18.90 -4.43 18.92
CA TRP A 179 19.34 -5.65 19.59
C TRP A 179 20.67 -5.41 20.29
N PRO A 180 20.85 -5.87 21.53
CA PRO A 180 22.16 -5.87 22.17
C PRO A 180 23.15 -6.73 21.37
N ALA A 181 24.40 -6.28 21.23
CA ALA A 181 25.42 -7.04 20.51
C ALA A 181 25.61 -8.45 21.12
N GLU A 182 25.58 -8.57 22.45
CA GLU A 182 25.74 -9.88 23.10
C GLU A 182 24.58 -10.84 22.79
N PHE A 183 23.38 -10.31 22.50
CA PHE A 183 22.25 -11.14 22.07
C PHE A 183 22.48 -11.70 20.66
N LEU A 184 23.10 -10.91 19.78
CA LEU A 184 23.40 -11.32 18.39
C LEU A 184 24.61 -12.26 18.31
N GLY A 185 25.46 -12.30 19.34
CA GLY A 185 26.67 -13.13 19.38
C GLY A 185 27.98 -12.34 19.45
N GLY A 186 27.92 -11.03 19.68
CA GLY A 186 29.09 -10.15 19.79
C GLY A 186 29.24 -9.18 18.62
N GLU A 187 30.23 -8.27 18.73
CA GLU A 187 30.49 -7.22 17.74
C GLU A 187 30.83 -7.78 16.35
N GLU A 188 31.60 -8.87 16.28
CA GLU A 188 31.97 -9.52 15.01
C GLU A 188 30.73 -9.97 14.21
N ILE A 189 29.69 -10.47 14.89
CA ILE A 189 28.43 -10.85 14.22
C ILE A 189 27.66 -9.62 13.74
N VAL A 190 27.70 -8.52 14.49
CA VAL A 190 27.08 -7.25 14.05
C VAL A 190 27.74 -6.74 12.78
N ASP A 191 29.07 -6.73 12.73
CA ASP A 191 29.83 -6.34 11.54
C ASP A 191 29.51 -7.28 10.37
N GLY A 192 29.42 -8.59 10.61
CA GLY A 192 29.00 -9.56 9.61
C GLY A 192 27.61 -9.29 9.03
N ILE A 193 26.64 -8.89 9.86
CA ILE A 193 25.30 -8.49 9.42
C ILE A 193 25.37 -7.22 8.54
N ILE A 194 26.22 -6.25 8.91
CA ILE A 194 26.40 -5.01 8.13
C ILE A 194 27.05 -5.31 6.78
N GLU A 195 28.05 -6.18 6.70
CA GLU A 195 28.65 -6.58 5.43
C GLU A 195 27.65 -7.32 4.54
N ALA A 196 26.86 -8.23 5.12
CA ALA A 196 25.79 -8.91 4.39
C ALA A 196 24.74 -7.92 3.83
N LEU A 197 24.41 -6.87 4.60
CA LEU A 197 23.52 -5.80 4.12
C LEU A 197 24.14 -5.02 2.94
N ARG A 198 25.44 -4.74 2.97
CA ARG A 198 26.13 -4.04 1.86
C ARG A 198 26.11 -4.85 0.58
N LEU A 199 26.24 -6.18 0.66
CA LEU A 199 26.09 -7.06 -0.51
C LEU A 199 24.71 -6.88 -1.17
N LEU A 200 23.64 -6.79 -0.38
CA LEU A 200 22.28 -6.61 -0.92
C LEU A 200 22.11 -5.30 -1.70
N ALA A 201 22.82 -4.23 -1.28
CA ALA A 201 22.79 -2.95 -1.98
C ALA A 201 23.42 -3.05 -3.39
N LEU A 202 24.41 -3.92 -3.57
CA LEU A 202 25.05 -4.19 -4.86
C LEU A 202 24.18 -5.04 -5.79
N ILE A 203 23.36 -5.94 -5.23
CA ILE A 203 22.50 -6.84 -6.03
C ILE A 203 21.31 -6.08 -6.65
N HIS A 204 20.72 -5.13 -5.93
CA HIS A 204 19.54 -4.37 -6.41
C HIS A 204 19.89 -3.20 -7.33
N SER A 205 21.18 -2.91 -7.55
CA SER A 205 21.65 -1.87 -8.46
C SER A 205 22.01 -2.39 -9.86
N VAL A 206 21.74 -3.68 -10.13
CA VAL A 206 21.84 -4.36 -11.44
C VAL A 206 20.43 -4.67 -11.94
#